data_AF-A0A935RX15-F1
#
_entry.id   AF-A0A935RX15-F1
#
_cell.length_a   1.000
_cell.length_b   1.000
_cell.length_c   1.000
_cell.angle_alpha   90.00
_cell.angle_beta   90.00
_cell.angle_gamma   90.00
#
_symmetry.space_group_name_H-M   'P 1'
#
loop_
_entity.id
_entity.type
_entity.pdbx_description
1 polymer ?
#
loop_
_entity_poly.entity_id
_entity_poly.type
_entity_poly.pdbx_seq_one_letter_code
_entity_poly.pdbx_strand_id
1 'polypeptide(L)'
;MNKEFIPPLGALALKELGFDEPCIGFYKGNYDVKAVDQHWGSSISGISKKGGYRIDDLVLAPTFSQAFRWFRDKYELHSWITIELGATLTFCWVISGEHKGTEHKPYLKTYEEAEIQCLGRLISIVNEKQATKKAKESI
;
A
#
# COMPACT_ATOMS: atom_id res chain seq x y z
N MET A 1 3.28 4.75 16.32
CA MET A 1 2.96 3.56 15.50
C MET A 1 2.29 3.89 14.16
N ASN A 2 1.76 5.09 13.91
CA ASN A 2 1.01 5.38 12.68
C ASN A 2 1.83 5.62 11.39
N LYS A 3 3.18 5.67 11.47
CA LYS A 3 4.02 5.98 10.31
C LYS A 3 4.32 4.76 9.42
N GLU A 4 4.29 3.57 10.01
CA GLU A 4 4.57 2.31 9.30
C GLU A 4 3.39 1.86 8.43
N PHE A 5 2.17 2.26 8.81
CA PHE A 5 0.93 1.82 8.21
C PHE A 5 0.44 2.80 7.14
N ILE A 6 -0.07 2.24 6.06
CA ILE A 6 -0.63 3.00 4.95
C ILE A 6 -1.94 3.66 5.38
N PRO A 7 -2.14 4.97 5.18
CA PRO A 7 -3.39 5.63 5.54
C PRO A 7 -4.64 4.90 5.02
N PRO A 8 -5.79 4.95 5.73
CA PRO A 8 -6.98 4.17 5.40
C PRO A 8 -7.44 4.27 3.94
N LEU A 9 -7.38 5.46 3.34
CA LEU A 9 -7.70 5.66 1.93
C LEU A 9 -6.78 4.87 0.98
N GLY A 10 -5.48 4.80 1.29
CA GLY A 10 -4.53 3.97 0.56
C GLY A 10 -4.79 2.48 0.75
N ALA A 11 -5.15 2.05 1.96
CA ALA A 11 -5.49 0.65 2.23
C ALA A 11 -6.76 0.19 1.47
N LEU A 12 -7.79 1.04 1.41
CA LEU A 12 -8.98 0.81 0.61
C LEU A 12 -8.66 0.69 -0.88
N ALA A 13 -7.85 1.61 -1.42
CA ALA A 13 -7.42 1.56 -2.81
C ALA A 13 -6.63 0.28 -3.13
N LEU A 14 -5.79 -0.21 -2.22
CA LEU A 14 -5.10 -1.49 -2.40
C LEU A 14 -6.07 -2.68 -2.41
N LYS A 15 -7.08 -2.68 -1.54
CA LYS A 15 -8.13 -3.71 -1.52
C LYS A 15 -8.89 -3.76 -2.86
N GLU A 16 -9.23 -2.60 -3.42
CA GLU A 16 -9.86 -2.50 -4.75
C GLU A 16 -8.99 -3.04 -5.87
N LEU A 17 -7.66 -2.89 -5.75
CA LEU A 17 -6.69 -3.47 -6.68
C LEU A 17 -6.41 -4.97 -6.47
N GLY A 18 -7.05 -5.60 -5.47
CA GLY A 18 -6.91 -7.04 -5.18
C GLY A 18 -5.80 -7.38 -4.18
N PHE A 19 -5.38 -6.45 -3.34
CA PHE A 19 -4.52 -6.77 -2.19
C PHE A 19 -5.32 -7.60 -1.17
N ASP A 20 -4.91 -8.86 -0.99
CA ASP A 20 -5.52 -9.84 -0.08
C ASP A 20 -4.44 -10.55 0.77
N GLU A 21 -3.40 -9.82 1.15
CA GLU A 21 -2.35 -10.35 2.03
C GLU A 21 -2.71 -10.14 3.51
N PRO A 22 -2.28 -11.05 4.40
CA PRO A 22 -2.50 -10.91 5.84
C PRO A 22 -1.79 -9.66 6.41
N CYS A 23 -2.53 -8.84 7.15
CA CYS A 23 -2.01 -7.65 7.83
C CYS A 23 -1.94 -7.84 9.34
N ILE A 24 -0.85 -7.35 9.96
CA ILE A 24 -0.67 -7.42 11.42
C ILE A 24 -1.62 -6.50 12.20
N GLY A 25 -2.34 -5.61 11.50
CA GLY A 25 -3.33 -4.74 12.09
C GLY A 25 -4.46 -4.37 11.14
N PHE A 26 -5.47 -3.70 11.68
CA PHE A 26 -6.64 -3.19 10.98
C PHE A 26 -7.06 -1.83 11.54
N TYR A 27 -7.81 -1.07 10.74
CA TYR A 27 -8.41 0.19 11.15
C TYR A 27 -9.74 -0.04 11.85
N LYS A 28 -9.91 0.54 13.03
CA LYS A 28 -11.19 0.55 13.76
C LYS A 28 -11.80 1.94 13.73
N GLY A 29 -13.04 2.08 13.28
CA GLY A 29 -13.93 3.25 13.43
C GLY A 29 -13.29 4.62 13.16
N ASN A 30 -12.54 5.14 14.14
CA ASN A 30 -11.79 6.39 14.10
C ASN A 30 -10.45 6.32 13.34
N TYR A 31 -10.23 5.25 12.56
CA TYR A 31 -8.97 5.00 11.84
C TYR A 31 -7.73 4.81 12.74
N ASP A 32 -7.94 4.43 13.99
CA ASP A 32 -6.86 3.94 14.84
C ASP A 32 -6.43 2.54 14.38
N VAL A 33 -5.13 2.32 14.29
CA VAL A 33 -4.57 0.99 14.02
C VAL A 33 -4.69 0.13 15.28
N LYS A 34 -5.34 -1.03 15.15
CA LYS A 34 -5.36 -2.08 16.16
C LYS A 34 -4.58 -3.27 15.65
N ALA A 35 -3.69 -3.80 16.48
CA ALA A 35 -3.00 -5.05 16.18
C ALA A 35 -4.00 -6.21 16.23
N VAL A 36 -3.77 -7.21 15.39
CA VAL A 36 -4.44 -8.51 15.53
C VAL A 36 -3.82 -9.22 16.73
N ASP A 37 -4.60 -9.51 17.76
CA ASP A 37 -4.17 -10.28 18.92
C ASP A 37 -4.70 -11.71 18.86
N GLN A 38 -3.92 -12.68 19.33
CA GLN A 38 -4.29 -14.10 19.29
C GLN A 38 -5.26 -14.51 20.42
N HIS A 39 -5.73 -13.56 21.24
CA HIS A 39 -6.67 -13.89 22.31
C HIS A 39 -8.03 -14.24 21.70
N TRP A 40 -8.54 -15.43 22.05
CA TRP A 40 -9.84 -15.95 21.60
C TRP A 40 -9.97 -16.22 20.08
N GLY A 41 -8.90 -16.74 19.47
CA GLY A 41 -8.99 -17.35 18.14
C GLY A 41 -8.86 -16.38 16.97
N SER A 42 -8.64 -15.08 17.20
CA SER A 42 -8.31 -14.09 16.18
C SER A 42 -6.89 -14.28 15.65
N SER A 43 -6.64 -15.35 14.90
CA SER A 43 -5.42 -15.43 14.09
C SER A 43 -5.54 -14.51 12.87
N ILE A 44 -4.41 -14.15 12.26
CA ILE A 44 -4.38 -13.37 11.00
C ILE A 44 -5.16 -14.08 9.87
N SER A 45 -5.27 -15.41 9.95
CA SER A 45 -6.03 -16.29 9.06
C SER A 45 -7.43 -16.64 9.60
N GLY A 46 -7.79 -16.15 10.78
CA GLY A 46 -8.89 -16.71 11.56
C GLY A 46 -9.54 -15.76 12.55
N ILE A 47 -9.57 -14.44 12.32
CA ILE A 47 -10.57 -13.56 12.95
C ILE A 47 -11.93 -14.19 12.65
N SER A 48 -12.43 -14.95 13.63
CA SER A 48 -13.41 -15.98 13.36
C SER A 48 -14.76 -15.32 13.15
N LYS A 49 -15.52 -15.80 12.16
CA LYS A 49 -16.94 -15.47 11.94
C LYS A 49 -17.82 -15.67 13.19
N LYS A 50 -17.30 -16.26 14.28
CA LYS A 50 -18.01 -16.48 15.56
C LYS A 50 -17.77 -15.39 16.61
N GLY A 51 -16.79 -14.50 16.41
CA GLY A 51 -16.45 -13.41 17.35
C GLY A 51 -16.91 -12.03 16.88
N GLY A 52 -18.10 -11.91 16.31
CA GLY A 52 -18.77 -10.62 16.01
C GLY A 52 -18.11 -9.68 14.97
N TYR A 53 -16.84 -9.88 14.62
CA TYR A 53 -16.14 -9.09 13.59
C TYR A 53 -15.96 -9.95 12.35
N ARG A 54 -16.64 -9.61 11.25
CA ARG A 54 -16.34 -10.20 9.94
C ARG A 54 -15.10 -9.50 9.40
N ILE A 55 -14.11 -10.26 8.91
CA ILE A 55 -12.94 -9.70 8.20
C ILE A 55 -13.41 -8.81 7.05
N ASP A 56 -14.51 -9.17 6.40
CA ASP A 56 -15.15 -8.40 5.32
C ASP A 56 -15.45 -6.94 5.72
N ASP A 57 -15.80 -6.71 6.99
CA ASP A 57 -16.18 -5.40 7.56
C ASP A 57 -14.96 -4.62 8.08
N LEU A 58 -13.77 -5.24 8.09
CA LEU A 58 -12.53 -4.60 8.55
C LEU A 58 -11.74 -4.05 7.35
N VAL A 59 -11.20 -2.85 7.53
CA VAL A 59 -10.17 -2.32 6.64
C VAL A 59 -8.82 -2.75 7.20
N LEU A 60 -8.19 -3.72 6.55
CA LEU A 60 -6.84 -4.15 6.92
C LEU A 60 -5.87 -2.97 6.84
N ALA A 61 -4.91 -2.92 7.75
CA ALA A 61 -3.87 -1.89 7.81
C ALA A 61 -2.54 -2.48 7.33
N PRO A 62 -2.28 -2.50 6.02
CA PRO A 62 -0.98 -2.91 5.50
C PRO A 62 0.09 -1.88 5.87
N THR A 63 1.32 -2.35 6.06
CA THR A 63 2.48 -1.47 6.14
C THR A 63 2.95 -1.03 4.76
N PHE A 64 3.66 0.10 4.67
CA PHE A 64 4.29 0.52 3.40
C PHE A 64 5.19 -0.57 2.81
N SER A 65 5.96 -1.25 3.67
CA SER A 65 6.80 -2.38 3.28
C SER A 65 6.02 -3.57 2.70
N GLN A 66 4.82 -3.86 3.21
CA GLN A 66 3.95 -4.90 2.65
C GLN A 66 3.40 -4.49 1.29
N ALA A 67 2.89 -3.26 1.15
CA ALA A 67 2.36 -2.80 -0.14
C ALA A 67 3.45 -2.71 -1.22
N PHE A 68 4.62 -2.15 -0.93
CA PHE A 68 5.71 -2.07 -1.91
C PHE A 68 6.21 -3.45 -2.35
N ARG A 69 6.25 -4.42 -1.43
CA ARG A 69 6.51 -5.83 -1.77
C ARG A 69 5.44 -6.39 -2.69
N TRP A 70 4.17 -6.17 -2.38
CA TRP A 70 3.07 -6.65 -3.22
C TRP A 70 3.10 -6.05 -4.63
N PHE A 71 3.41 -4.75 -4.77
CA PHE A 71 3.57 -4.13 -6.10
C PHE A 71 4.72 -4.74 -6.90
N ARG A 72 5.85 -5.00 -6.24
CA ARG A 72 6.99 -5.66 -6.86
C ARG A 72 6.61 -7.06 -7.33
N ASP A 73 5.98 -7.85 -6.47
CA ASP A 73 5.75 -9.27 -6.73
C ASP A 73 4.56 -9.50 -7.68
N LYS A 74 3.55 -8.62 -7.70
CA LYS A 74 2.35 -8.74 -8.56
C LYS A 74 2.42 -7.97 -9.86
N TYR A 75 3.11 -6.84 -9.90
CA TYR A 75 3.10 -5.93 -11.04
C TYR A 75 4.49 -5.60 -11.59
N GLU A 76 5.54 -6.21 -11.02
CA GLU A 76 6.94 -5.97 -11.38
C GLU A 76 7.32 -4.49 -11.27
N LEU A 77 6.68 -3.78 -10.32
CA LEU A 77 6.93 -2.38 -10.00
C LEU A 77 7.79 -2.30 -8.74
N HIS A 78 9.07 -2.06 -8.93
CA HIS A 78 10.03 -1.86 -7.85
C HIS A 78 10.00 -0.39 -7.43
N SER A 79 9.88 -0.14 -6.12
CA SER A 79 9.97 1.21 -5.58
C SER A 79 10.90 1.27 -4.38
N TRP A 80 11.53 2.44 -4.20
CA TRP A 80 12.31 2.75 -3.00
C TRP A 80 12.33 4.25 -2.76
N ILE A 81 12.54 4.61 -1.50
CA ILE A 81 12.73 5.99 -1.08
C ILE A 81 14.23 6.20 -0.88
N THR A 82 14.76 7.31 -1.36
CA THR A 82 16.15 7.70 -1.15
C THR A 82 16.26 9.16 -0.77
N ILE A 83 17.42 9.53 -0.24
CA ILE A 83 17.78 10.93 -0.03
C ILE A 83 18.33 11.52 -1.33
N GLU A 84 18.07 12.80 -1.51
CA GLU A 84 18.69 13.62 -2.53
C GLU A 84 19.54 14.68 -1.84
N LEU A 85 20.85 14.62 -2.11
CA LEU A 85 21.84 15.52 -1.52
C LEU A 85 22.01 16.74 -2.44
N GLY A 86 21.42 17.86 -2.03
CA GLY A 86 21.58 19.16 -2.67
C GLY A 86 21.97 20.24 -1.65
N ALA A 87 21.50 21.47 -1.88
CA ALA A 87 21.66 22.57 -0.91
C ALA A 87 20.94 22.29 0.43
N THR A 88 19.92 21.45 0.41
CA THR A 88 19.20 20.94 1.58
C THR A 88 18.98 19.44 1.44
N LEU A 89 18.90 18.75 2.58
CA LEU A 89 18.51 17.34 2.61
C LEU A 89 17.03 17.24 2.22
N THR A 90 16.76 16.52 1.14
CA THR A 90 15.40 16.20 0.69
C THR A 90 15.29 14.71 0.40
N PHE A 91 14.07 14.24 0.22
CA PHE A 91 13.77 12.86 -0.12
C PHE A 91 13.19 12.79 -1.53
N CYS A 92 13.39 11.67 -2.18
CA CYS A 92 12.73 11.34 -3.43
C CYS A 92 12.27 9.88 -3.40
N TRP A 93 11.22 9.60 -4.16
CA TRP A 93 10.85 8.23 -4.47
C TRP A 93 11.26 7.91 -5.89
N VAL A 94 11.59 6.64 -6.11
CA VAL A 94 11.91 6.09 -7.42
C VAL A 94 11.02 4.87 -7.66
N ILE A 95 10.47 4.76 -8.87
CA ILE A 95 9.72 3.61 -9.35
C ILE A 95 10.39 3.12 -10.63
N SER A 96 10.67 1.83 -10.70
CA SER A 96 11.24 1.16 -11.87
C SER A 96 10.50 -0.16 -12.13
N GLY A 97 10.57 -0.68 -13.35
CA GLY A 97 9.97 -1.97 -13.69
C GLY A 97 10.43 -2.46 -15.06
N GLU A 98 10.29 -3.77 -15.32
CA GLU A 98 10.88 -4.46 -16.49
C GLU A 98 10.42 -3.88 -17.85
N HIS A 99 9.27 -3.18 -17.86
CA HIS A 99 8.69 -2.57 -19.05
C HIS A 99 8.36 -1.07 -18.89
N LYS A 100 8.98 -0.40 -17.90
CA LYS A 100 8.85 1.05 -17.69
C LYS A 100 10.22 1.70 -17.55
N GLY A 101 10.36 2.89 -18.12
CA GLY A 101 11.47 3.78 -17.77
C GLY A 101 11.44 4.11 -16.27
N THR A 102 12.59 4.46 -15.71
CA THR A 102 12.67 4.85 -14.29
C THR A 102 11.96 6.19 -14.10
N GLU A 103 10.94 6.20 -13.24
CA GLU A 103 10.21 7.39 -12.83
C GLU A 103 10.67 7.79 -11.43
N HIS A 104 10.88 9.09 -11.18
CA HIS A 104 11.20 9.57 -9.85
C HIS A 104 10.58 10.94 -9.60
N LYS A 105 10.37 11.27 -8.32
CA LYS A 105 9.93 12.62 -7.91
C LYS A 105 10.88 13.19 -6.85
N PRO A 106 11.62 14.26 -7.17
CA PRO A 106 12.57 14.88 -6.26
C PRO A 106 11.91 15.85 -5.27
N TYR A 107 12.72 16.35 -4.33
CA TYR A 107 12.44 17.50 -3.44
C TYR A 107 11.28 17.34 -2.45
N LEU A 108 11.08 16.15 -1.89
CA LEU A 108 10.11 15.91 -0.82
C LEU A 108 10.70 16.21 0.56
N LYS A 109 9.89 16.77 1.46
CA LYS A 109 10.39 17.31 2.73
C LYS A 109 10.66 16.22 3.76
N THR A 110 9.85 15.15 3.75
CA THR A 110 9.99 14.04 4.69
C THR A 110 9.96 12.70 3.99
N TYR A 111 10.52 11.69 4.65
CA TYR A 111 10.50 10.32 4.17
C TYR A 111 9.06 9.79 4.06
N GLU A 112 8.21 10.08 5.05
CA GLU A 112 6.81 9.64 5.05
C GLU A 112 5.99 10.30 3.93
N GLU A 113 6.28 11.56 3.59
CA GLU A 113 5.69 12.22 2.43
C GLU A 113 6.08 11.49 1.14
N ALA A 114 7.34 11.06 1.03
CA ALA A 114 7.82 10.29 -0.10
C ALA A 114 7.14 8.92 -0.22
N GLU A 115 6.96 8.19 0.88
CA GLU A 115 6.23 6.92 0.89
C GLU A 115 4.78 7.07 0.46
N ILE A 116 4.05 8.05 1.00
CA ILE A 116 2.65 8.32 0.66
C ILE A 116 2.51 8.65 -0.83
N GLN A 117 3.37 9.53 -1.35
CA GLN A 117 3.32 9.92 -2.76
C GLN A 117 3.74 8.78 -3.70
N CYS A 118 4.75 8.00 -3.31
CA CYS A 118 5.17 6.82 -4.05
C CYS A 118 4.05 5.79 -4.17
N LEU A 119 3.40 5.48 -3.04
CA LEU A 119 2.26 4.56 -3.01
C LEU A 119 1.11 5.04 -3.90
N GLY A 120 0.75 6.33 -3.80
CA GLY A 120 -0.28 6.93 -4.64
C GLY A 120 0.05 6.76 -6.12
N ARG A 121 1.31 6.97 -6.51
CA ARG A 121 1.74 6.79 -7.90
C ARG A 121 1.67 5.34 -8.35
N LEU A 122 2.11 4.38 -7.53
CA LEU A 122 2.00 2.94 -7.84
C LEU A 122 0.55 2.53 -8.11
N ILE A 123 -0.39 2.98 -7.27
CA ILE A 123 -1.83 2.73 -7.45
C ILE A 123 -2.32 3.31 -8.77
N SER A 124 -1.97 4.56 -9.11
CA SER A 124 -2.33 5.18 -10.39
C SER A 124 -1.83 4.38 -11.59
N ILE A 125 -0.56 3.94 -11.56
CA ILE A 125 0.03 3.15 -12.65
C ILE A 125 -0.74 1.86 -12.90
N VAL A 126 -1.12 1.14 -11.84
CA VAL A 126 -1.88 -0.11 -11.98
C VAL A 126 -3.28 0.17 -12.51
N ASN A 127 -3.97 1.19 -12.00
CA ASN A 127 -5.30 1.58 -12.49
C ASN A 127 -5.29 1.96 -13.98
N GLU A 128 -4.30 2.76 -14.42
CA GLU A 128 -4.10 3.12 -15.83
C GLU A 128 -3.90 1.88 -16.72
N LYS A 129 -3.08 0.92 -16.26
CA LYS A 129 -2.85 -0.36 -16.98
C LYS A 129 -4.14 -1.19 -17.08
N GLN A 130 -4.89 -1.32 -15.98
CA GLN A 130 -6.14 -2.09 -15.96
C GLN A 130 -7.23 -1.46 -16.84
N ALA A 131 -7.37 -0.12 -16.81
CA ALA A 131 -8.30 0.60 -17.67
C ALA A 131 -7.96 0.41 -19.16
N THR A 132 -6.67 0.50 -19.52
CA THR A 132 -6.20 0.29 -20.90
C THR A 132 -6.45 -1.15 -21.37
N LYS A 133 -6.29 -2.14 -20.50
CA LYS A 133 -6.56 -3.55 -20.82
C LYS A 133 -8.04 -3.79 -21.10
N LYS A 134 -8.94 -3.30 -20.23
CA LYS A 134 -10.39 -3.40 -20.42
C LYS A 134 -10.87 -2.73 -21.71
N ALA A 135 -10.29 -1.59 -22.07
CA ALA A 135 -10.63 -0.90 -23.31
C ALA A 135 -10.26 -1.71 -24.57
N LYS A 136 -9.14 -2.45 -24.54
CA LYS A 136 -8.70 -3.30 -25.66
C LYS A 136 -9.51 -4.58 -25.80
N GLU A 137 -10.06 -5.10 -24.71
CA GLU A 137 -10.90 -6.31 -24.70
C GLU A 137 -12.37 -6.03 -25.08
N SER A 138 -12.77 -4.76 -25.16
CA SER A 138 -14.13 -4.33 -25.52
C SER A 138 -14.31 -3.97 -27.00
N ILE A 139 -13.30 -4.25 -27.84
CA ILE A 139 -13.25 -4.01 -29.29
C ILE A 139 -13.11 -5.37 -29.98
#